data_AF-A0A8I0KYJ8-F1
#
_entry.id   AF-A0A8I0KYJ8-F1
#
_cell.length_a   1.000
_cell.length_b   1.000
_cell.length_c   1.000
_cell.angle_alpha   90.00
_cell.angle_beta   90.00
_cell.angle_gamma   90.00
#
_symmetry.space_group_name_H-M   'P 1'
#
loop_
_entity.id
_entity.type
_entity.pdbx_description
1 polymer ?
#
loop_
_entity_poly.entity_id
_entity_poly.type
_entity_poly.pdbx_seq_one_letter_code
_entity_poly.pdbx_strand_id
1 'polypeptide(L)' 'MKVGSGRRLIQEEDYYVRALIRDGCEFLLQVDENGFPEGLVLGDYPFGYGALCVYGKRGIGGEVVEVAAGFTQF' A
#
# COMPACT_ATOMS: atom_id res chain seq x y z
N MET A 1 -6.29 -7.51 -3.04
CA MET A 1 -5.26 -7.73 -1.99
C MET A 1 -3.98 -8.24 -2.62
N LYS A 2 -2.85 -7.56 -2.38
CA LYS A 2 -1.54 -8.02 -2.84
C LYS A 2 -0.50 -7.91 -1.73
N VAL A 3 0.34 -8.93 -1.60
CA VAL A 3 1.41 -9.05 -0.61
C VAL A 3 2.71 -9.35 -1.35
N GLY A 4 3.79 -8.67 -1.00
CA GLY A 4 5.12 -8.88 -1.60
C GLY A 4 5.47 -7.90 -2.73
N SER A 5 6.45 -8.28 -3.56
CA SER A 5 7.28 -7.37 -4.38
C SER A 5 6.62 -6.67 -5.58
N GLY A 6 5.34 -6.89 -5.85
CA GLY A 6 4.70 -6.35 -7.05
C GLY A 6 3.64 -5.30 -6.73
N ARG A 7 3.89 -4.02 -6.96
CA ARG A 7 2.85 -2.97 -6.93
C ARG A 7 1.97 -3.02 -8.19
N ARG A 8 0.68 -2.71 -8.09
CA ARG A 8 -0.15 -2.36 -9.27
C ARG A 8 -0.14 -0.83 -9.36
N LEU A 9 0.51 -0.29 -10.38
CA LEU A 9 0.66 1.17 -10.55
C LEU A 9 -0.70 1.79 -10.81
N ILE A 10 -1.17 2.62 -9.86
CA ILE A 10 -2.45 3.33 -9.95
C ILE A 10 -2.25 4.81 -10.36
N GLN A 11 -1.03 5.38 -10.28
CA GLN A 11 -0.62 6.71 -10.80
C GLN A 11 0.91 6.89 -10.70
N GLU A 12 1.48 8.09 -10.96
CA GLU A 12 2.90 8.47 -10.71
C GLU A 12 3.26 8.45 -9.20
N GLU A 13 3.11 7.29 -8.56
CA GLU A 13 3.39 7.10 -7.14
C GLU A 13 4.84 7.44 -6.76
N ASP A 14 5.76 7.41 -7.72
CA ASP A 14 7.18 7.65 -7.48
C ASP A 14 7.42 9.01 -6.82
N TYR A 15 6.62 10.05 -7.09
CA TYR A 15 6.73 11.31 -6.34
C TYR A 15 6.44 11.14 -4.85
N TYR A 16 5.32 10.51 -4.51
CA TYR A 16 4.85 10.39 -3.13
C TYR A 16 5.67 9.39 -2.30
N VAL A 17 6.25 8.37 -2.95
CA VAL A 17 6.97 7.30 -2.23
C VAL A 17 8.49 7.47 -2.23
N ARG A 18 9.02 8.43 -3.02
CA ARG A 18 10.47 8.67 -3.15
C ARG A 18 11.15 8.93 -1.80
N ALA A 19 10.51 9.69 -0.92
CA ALA A 19 11.06 9.97 0.41
C ALA A 19 11.13 8.69 1.27
N LEU A 20 10.08 7.87 1.24
CA LEU A 20 10.04 6.59 1.97
C LEU A 20 11.14 5.64 1.47
N ILE A 21 11.29 5.50 0.15
CA ILE A 21 12.33 4.65 -0.45
C ILE A 21 13.74 5.14 -0.07
N ARG A 22 13.99 6.45 -0.17
CA ARG A 22 15.27 7.06 0.22
C ARG A 22 15.59 6.79 1.70
N ASP A 23 14.57 6.80 2.55
CA ASP A 23 14.72 6.57 3.98
C ASP A 23 14.81 5.08 4.34
N GLY A 24 14.84 4.18 3.33
CA GLY A 24 15.04 2.74 3.47
C GLY A 24 13.77 1.91 3.62
N CYS A 25 12.59 2.50 3.42
CA CYS A 25 11.34 1.76 3.44
C CYS A 25 11.12 1.00 2.14
N GLU A 26 10.60 -0.22 2.25
CA GLU A 26 10.15 -1.05 1.14
C GLU A 26 8.63 -1.21 1.16
N PHE A 27 8.07 -1.54 0.00
CA PHE A 27 6.65 -1.86 -0.12
C PHE A 27 6.36 -3.21 0.58
N LEU A 28 5.33 -3.23 1.43
CA LEU A 28 4.92 -4.44 2.15
C LEU A 28 3.65 -5.04 1.56
N LEU A 29 2.59 -4.23 1.46
CA LEU A 29 1.29 -4.68 0.96
C LEU A 29 0.44 -3.52 0.43
N GLN A 30 -0.52 -3.87 -0.42
CA GLN A 30 -1.55 -2.96 -0.92
C GLN A 30 -2.91 -3.63 -0.81
N VAL A 31 -3.88 -2.86 -0.32
CA VAL A 31 -5.29 -3.26 -0.23
C VAL A 31 -6.11 -2.28 -1.06
N ASP A 32 -6.85 -2.84 -2.01
CA ASP A 32 -7.83 -2.16 -2.85
C ASP A 32 -9.17 -2.88 -2.76
N GLU A 33 -10.25 -2.23 -3.19
CA GLU A 33 -11.60 -2.82 -3.09
C GLU A 33 -11.80 -4.01 -4.04
N ASN A 34 -10.96 -4.15 -5.07
CA ASN A 34 -10.96 -5.34 -5.94
C ASN A 34 -10.65 -6.63 -5.18
N GLY A 35 -9.99 -6.52 -4.02
CA GLY A 35 -9.69 -7.66 -3.16
C GLY A 35 -10.81 -8.06 -2.21
N PHE A 36 -11.91 -7.31 -2.15
CA PHE A 36 -12.97 -7.56 -1.18
C PHE A 36 -13.90 -8.69 -1.64
N PRO A 37 -14.35 -9.56 -0.73
CA PRO A 37 -15.40 -10.53 -1.03
C PRO A 37 -16.67 -9.86 -1.56
N GLU A 38 -17.40 -10.56 -2.42
CA GLU A 38 -18.71 -10.09 -2.88
C GLU A 38 -19.64 -9.82 -1.69
N GLY A 39 -20.37 -8.70 -1.75
CA GLY A 39 -21.28 -8.27 -0.70
C GLY A 39 -20.62 -7.67 0.55
N LEU A 40 -19.28 -7.56 0.61
CA LEU A 40 -18.63 -6.86 1.73
C LEU A 40 -18.84 -5.34 1.65
N VAL A 41 -18.81 -4.78 0.45
CA VAL A 41 -19.12 -3.36 0.22
C VAL A 41 -20.63 -3.23 0.03
N LEU A 42 -21.31 -2.71 1.06
CA LEU A 42 -22.78 -2.56 1.11
C LEU A 42 -23.26 -1.14 0.78
N GLY A 43 -22.36 -0.26 0.33
CA GLY A 43 -22.61 1.15 0.08
C GLY A 43 -21.43 1.78 -0.65
N ASP A 44 -20.87 2.84 -0.10
CA ASP A 44 -19.73 3.53 -0.71
C ASP A 44 -18.44 2.72 -0.65
N TYR A 45 -17.62 2.86 -1.70
CA TYR A 45 -16.29 2.28 -1.78
C TYR A 45 -15.37 2.95 -0.76
N PRO A 46 -14.85 2.25 0.27
CA PRO A 46 -14.11 2.86 1.38
C PRO A 46 -12.79 3.52 0.96
N PHE A 47 -12.25 3.17 -0.21
CA PHE A 47 -11.08 3.85 -0.77
C PHE A 47 -11.43 4.71 -2.00
N GLY A 48 -12.71 4.90 -2.32
CA GLY A 48 -13.12 5.75 -3.43
C GLY A 48 -12.44 5.36 -4.76
N TYR A 49 -12.33 4.06 -5.02
CA TYR A 49 -11.58 3.45 -6.13
C TYR A 49 -10.04 3.49 -5.98
N GLY A 50 -9.50 4.04 -4.90
CA GLY A 50 -8.08 4.09 -4.58
C GLY A 50 -7.52 2.81 -3.94
N ALA A 51 -6.43 2.97 -3.19
CA ALA A 51 -5.82 1.90 -2.43
C ALA A 51 -5.11 2.41 -1.17
N LEU A 52 -5.09 1.55 -0.14
CA LEU A 52 -4.20 1.67 1.00
C LEU A 52 -2.87 0.98 0.67
N CYS A 53 -1.78 1.73 0.71
CA CYS A 53 -0.42 1.21 0.52
C CYS A 53 0.35 1.27 1.84
N VAL A 54 1.00 0.17 2.21
CA VAL A 54 1.84 0.08 3.42
C VAL A 54 3.28 -0.14 3.02
N TYR A 55 4.15 0.70 3.57
CA TYR A 55 5.59 0.64 3.46
C TYR A 55 6.19 0.37 4.84
N GLY A 56 7.38 -0.19 4.90
CA GLY A 56 8.07 -0.35 6.17
C GLY A 56 9.56 -0.59 6.02
N LYS A 57 10.28 -0.44 7.13
CA LYS A 57 11.71 -0.74 7.21
C LYS A 57 11.91 -2.05 7.94
N ARG A 58 12.92 -2.81 7.50
CA ARG A 58 13.33 -4.03 8.18
C ARG A 58 14.50 -3.76 9.12
N GLY A 59 14.44 -4.34 10.31
CA GLY A 59 15.57 -4.45 11.21
C GLY A 59 16.59 -5.48 10.72
N ILE A 60 17.67 -5.63 11.48
CA ILE A 60 18.78 -6.53 11.14
C ILE A 60 18.31 -8.00 11.07
N GLY A 61 17.30 -8.39 11.86
CA GLY A 61 16.73 -9.74 11.84
C GLY A 61 15.67 -9.96 10.75
N GLY A 62 15.40 -8.97 9.89
CA GLY A 62 14.41 -9.03 8.82
C GLY A 62 12.97 -8.75 9.26
N GLU A 63 12.73 -8.53 10.55
CA GLU A 63 11.45 -8.08 11.09
C GLU A 63 11.13 -6.64 10.67
N VAL A 64 9.85 -6.33 10.50
CA VAL A 64 9.43 -4.95 10.23
C VAL A 64 9.47 -4.16 11.54
N VAL A 65 10.28 -3.12 11.59
CA VAL A 65 10.51 -2.29 12.79
C VAL A 65 9.84 -0.91 12.70
N GLU A 66 9.57 -0.45 11.48
CA GLU A 66 8.88 0.81 11.21
C GLU A 66 7.85 0.59 10.10
N VAL A 67 6.70 1.26 10.22
CA VAL A 67 5.60 1.18 9.25
C VAL A 67 5.12 2.58 8.91
N ALA A 68 4.92 2.83 7.62
CA ALA A 68 4.27 4.02 7.08
C ALA A 68 3.10 3.58 6.19
N ALA A 69 1.92 4.14 6.42
CA ALA A 69 0.74 3.88 5.62
C ALA A 69 0.36 5.14 4.85
N GLY A 70 0.01 4.97 3.58
CA GLY A 70 -0.41 6.05 2.69
C GLY A 70 -1.64 5.67 1.89
N PHE A 71 -2.43 6.67 1.53
CA PHE A 71 -3.61 6.51 0.70
C PHE A 71 -3.33 7.08 -0.69
N THR A 72 -3.64 6.31 -1.72
CA THR A 72 -3.53 6.71 -3.13
C THR A 72 -4.91 6.58 -3.76
N GLN A 73 -5.32 7.60 -4.52
CA GLN A 73 -6.60 7.63 -5.24
C GLN A 73 -6.34 7.88 -6.72
N PHE A 74 -7.23 7.39 -7.58
CA PHE A 74 -7.21 7.71 -9.02
C PHE A 74 -7.67 9.14 -9.28
#